data_AF-X1MFV7-F1
#
_entry.id   AF-X1MFV7-F1
#
_cell.length_a   1.000
_cell.length_b   1.000
_cell.length_c   1.000
_cell.angle_alpha   90.00
_cell.angle_beta   90.00
_cell.angle_gamma   90.00
#
_symmetry.space_group_name_H-M   'P 1'
#
loop_
_entity.id
_entity.type
_entity.pdbx_description
1 polymer ?
#
loop_
_entity_poly.entity_id
_entity_poly.type
_entity_poly.pdbx_seq_one_letter_code
_entity_poly.pdbx_strand_id
1 'polypeptide(L)'
;MNLEPLSQKWQAFGWHTIYIDGHDFTQILAAFQEAGRIKNKPTVIIAHTVKGKGVSFMENNVNFHGKAPTLEEAEKALKELE
;
A
#
# COMPACT_ATOMS: atom_id res chain seq x y z
N MET A 1 -14.65 -5.17 -11.27
CA MET A 1 -15.41 -4.62 -10.12
C MET A 1 -14.85 -3.24 -9.83
N ASN A 2 -15.66 -2.17 -9.86
CA ASN A 2 -15.18 -0.81 -9.55
C ASN A 2 -15.23 -0.59 -8.04
N LEU A 3 -14.08 -0.37 -7.40
CA LEU A 3 -13.96 -0.25 -5.95
C LEU A 3 -14.14 1.18 -5.44
N GLU A 4 -14.04 2.18 -6.31
CA GLU A 4 -14.11 3.58 -5.89
C GLU A 4 -15.54 4.07 -5.63
N PRO A 5 -15.72 5.16 -4.83
CA PRO A 5 -14.71 5.82 -3.98
C PRO A 5 -14.51 5.08 -2.64
N LEU A 6 -13.32 4.49 -2.41
CA LEU A 6 -13.08 3.67 -1.21
C LEU A 6 -13.22 4.46 0.10
N SER A 7 -12.71 5.69 0.14
CA SER A 7 -12.75 6.52 1.35
C SER A 7 -14.17 6.81 1.81
N GLN A 8 -15.05 7.20 0.88
CA GLN A 8 -16.45 7.52 1.19
C GLN A 8 -17.22 6.27 1.64
N LYS A 9 -16.91 5.11 1.06
CA LYS A 9 -17.52 3.83 1.49
C LYS A 9 -17.20 3.55 2.95
N TRP A 10 -15.94 3.65 3.38
CA TRP A 10 -15.55 3.46 4.78
C TRP A 10 -16.16 4.50 5.73
N GLN A 11 -16.17 5.77 5.32
CA GLN A 11 -16.82 6.83 6.08
C GLN A 11 -18.32 6.56 6.29
N ALA A 12 -19.02 6.02 5.28
CA ALA A 12 -20.43 5.64 5.41
C ALA A 12 -20.67 4.53 6.45
N PHE A 13 -19.67 3.67 6.70
CA PHE A 13 -19.69 2.70 7.80
C PHE A 13 -19.22 3.28 9.16
N GLY A 14 -19.03 4.59 9.24
CA GLY A 14 -18.62 5.28 10.47
C GLY A 14 -17.13 5.21 10.79
N TRP A 15 -16.29 4.76 9.86
CA TRP A 15 -14.85 4.69 10.06
C TRP A 15 -14.18 6.06 9.89
N HIS A 16 -13.17 6.33 10.70
CA HIS A 16 -12.18 7.37 10.40
C HIS A 16 -11.32 6.89 9.23
N THR A 17 -11.12 7.74 8.22
CA THR A 17 -10.37 7.35 7.01
C THR A 17 -9.21 8.29 6.80
N ILE A 18 -8.01 7.73 6.64
CA ILE A 18 -6.78 8.45 6.34
C ILE A 18 -6.29 7.97 4.97
N TYR A 19 -5.86 8.88 4.10
CA TYR A 19 -5.31 8.55 2.78
C TYR A 19 -3.84 8.97 2.73
N ILE A 20 -2.96 8.07 2.29
CA ILE A 20 -1.52 8.31 2.27
C ILE A 20 -0.86 7.74 0.99
N ASP A 21 0.32 8.27 0.67
CA ASP A 21 1.30 7.51 -0.11
C ASP A 21 1.84 6.36 0.74
N GLY A 22 1.63 5.13 0.29
CA GLY A 22 2.06 3.92 0.98
C GLY A 22 3.57 3.64 0.94
N HIS A 23 4.34 4.47 0.24
CA HIS A 23 5.81 4.40 0.22
C HIS A 23 6.49 5.58 0.93
N ASP A 24 5.72 6.51 1.48
CA ASP A 24 6.23 7.62 2.28
C ASP A 24 6.16 7.29 3.77
N PHE A 25 7.31 6.95 4.36
CA PHE A 25 7.43 6.63 5.78
C PHE A 25 6.98 7.77 6.70
N THR A 26 7.13 9.03 6.28
CA THR A 26 6.67 10.17 7.07
C THR A 26 5.15 10.18 7.16
N GLN A 27 4.47 9.94 6.04
CA GLN A 27 3.01 9.84 6.00
C GLN A 27 2.50 8.61 6.75
N ILE A 28 3.17 7.46 6.63
CA ILE A 28 2.81 6.24 7.37
C ILE A 28 2.87 6.47 8.89
N LEU A 29 3.97 7.04 9.37
CA LEU A 29 4.15 7.33 10.80
C LEU A 29 3.12 8.36 11.30
N ALA A 30 2.87 9.42 10.52
CA ALA A 30 1.84 10.40 10.84
C ALA A 30 0.44 9.78 10.90
N ALA A 31 0.09 8.90 9.96
CA ALA A 31 -1.20 8.21 9.93
C ALA A 31 -1.39 7.29 11.15
N PHE A 32 -0.34 6.58 11.58
CA PHE A 32 -0.42 5.79 12.81
C PHE A 32 -0.57 6.65 14.06
N GLN A 33 0.13 7.78 14.15
CA GLN A 33 -0.03 8.73 15.26
C GLN A 33 -1.45 9.31 15.30
N GLU A 34 -2.01 9.67 14.15
CA GLU A 34 -3.40 10.14 14.05
C GLU A 34 -4.38 9.05 14.47
N ALA A 35 -4.27 7.85 13.91
CA ALA A 35 -5.12 6.71 14.25
C ALA A 35 -5.12 6.40 15.76
N GLY A 36 -3.95 6.51 16.43
CA GLY A 36 -3.83 6.32 17.88
C GLY A 36 -4.57 7.36 18.72
N ARG A 37 -4.79 8.57 18.17
CA ARG A 37 -5.56 9.65 18.82
C ARG A 37 -7.06 9.52 18.62
N ILE A 38 -7.51 8.85 17.55
CA ILE A 38 -8.93 8.62 17.30
C ILE A 38 -9.50 7.66 18.35
N LYS A 39 -10.60 8.09 18.99
CA LYS A 39 -11.36 7.30 19.97
C LYS A 39 -12.79 7.08 19.48
N ASN A 40 -13.44 6.03 19.98
CA ASN A 40 -14.85 5.72 19.76
C ASN A 40 -15.27 5.42 18.30
N LYS A 41 -14.31 5.23 17.39
CA LYS A 41 -14.55 4.69 16.04
C LYS A 41 -13.28 4.01 15.50
N PRO A 42 -13.42 2.98 14.65
CA PRO A 42 -12.29 2.37 13.97
C PRO A 42 -11.66 3.32 12.95
N THR A 43 -10.39 3.08 12.61
CA THR A 43 -9.66 3.83 11.59
C THR A 43 -9.23 2.89 10.47
N VAL A 44 -9.38 3.34 9.22
CA VAL A 44 -8.80 2.71 8.02
C VAL A 44 -7.78 3.68 7.43
N ILE A 45 -6.60 3.15 7.10
CA ILE A 45 -5.56 3.87 6.36
C ILE A 45 -5.56 3.29 4.95
N ILE A 46 -5.96 4.09 3.97
CA ILE A 46 -5.93 3.74 2.55
C ILE A 46 -4.57 4.18 2.02
N ALA A 47 -3.65 3.22 1.90
CA ALA A 47 -2.30 3.45 1.42
C ALA A 47 -2.22 3.19 -0.09
N HIS A 48 -1.93 4.23 -0.86
CA HIS A 48 -1.68 4.10 -2.29
C HIS A 48 -0.30 3.48 -2.52
N THR A 49 -0.24 2.29 -3.12
CA THR A 49 1.00 1.52 -3.28
C THR A 49 1.25 1.13 -4.74
N VAL A 50 2.46 0.67 -5.01
CA VAL A 50 2.90 0.11 -6.28
C VAL A 50 3.18 -1.36 -6.02
N LYS A 51 2.44 -2.25 -6.66
CA LYS A 51 2.64 -3.68 -6.50
C LYS A 51 4.01 -4.06 -7.06
N GLY A 52 4.86 -4.71 -6.28
CA GLY A 52 6.23 -5.03 -6.68
C GLY A 52 7.20 -3.84 -6.58
N LYS A 53 6.89 -2.82 -5.78
CA LYS A 53 7.74 -1.62 -5.58
C LYS A 53 9.20 -2.00 -5.35
N GLY A 54 10.10 -1.30 -6.05
CA GLY A 54 11.55 -1.43 -5.89
C GLY A 54 12.21 -2.39 -6.88
N VAL A 55 11.42 -3.19 -7.62
CA VAL A 55 11.94 -4.05 -8.69
C VAL A 55 11.21 -3.69 -9.99
N SER A 56 11.93 -3.06 -10.91
CA SER A 56 11.44 -2.40 -12.12
C SER A 56 10.50 -3.28 -12.97
N PHE A 57 10.84 -4.56 -13.14
CA PHE A 57 10.05 -5.49 -13.96
C PHE A 57 8.87 -6.12 -13.20
N MET A 58 8.81 -5.97 -11.88
CA MET A 58 7.71 -6.40 -11.03
C MET A 58 6.70 -5.27 -10.76
N GLU A 59 7.12 -4.01 -10.85
CA GLU A 59 6.23 -2.86 -10.60
C GLU A 59 4.99 -2.89 -11.51
N ASN A 60 3.80 -2.86 -10.88
CA ASN A 60 2.49 -2.90 -11.54
C ASN A 60 2.27 -4.10 -12.47
N ASN A 61 3.01 -5.19 -12.28
CA ASN A 61 2.92 -6.38 -13.11
C ASN A 61 2.12 -7.50 -12.43
N VAL A 62 0.98 -7.87 -13.01
CA VAL A 62 0.08 -8.90 -12.46
C VAL A 62 0.71 -10.28 -12.40
N ASN A 63 1.69 -10.58 -13.26
CA ASN A 63 2.35 -11.90 -13.30
C ASN A 63 3.09 -12.19 -12.00
N PHE A 64 3.61 -11.16 -11.33
CA PHE A 64 4.30 -11.29 -10.05
C PHE A 64 3.34 -11.24 -8.84
N HIS A 65 2.05 -11.56 -9.04
CA HIS A 65 1.11 -11.71 -7.92
C HIS A 65 1.45 -12.91 -7.03
N GLY A 66 1.79 -14.03 -7.65
CA GLY A 66 2.09 -15.30 -6.97
C GLY A 66 3.08 -16.18 -7.73
N LYS A 67 3.66 -15.69 -8.83
CA LYS A 67 4.74 -16.36 -9.54
C LYS A 67 6.06 -16.08 -8.83
N ALA A 68 6.80 -17.13 -8.50
CA ALA A 68 8.17 -16.99 -8.03
C ALA A 68 9.08 -16.48 -9.17
N PRO A 69 10.03 -15.56 -8.91
CA PRO A 69 11.03 -15.16 -9.89
C PRO A 69 11.91 -16.35 -10.31
N THR A 70 12.38 -16.34 -11.56
CA THR A 70 13.49 -17.24 -11.96
C THR A 70 14.79 -16.85 -11.25
N LEU A 71 15.81 -17.69 -11.33
CA LEU A 71 17.14 -17.37 -10.78
C LEU A 71 17.70 -16.06 -11.36
N GLU A 72 17.59 -15.89 -12.69
CA GLU A 72 18.03 -14.68 -13.39
C GLU A 72 17.22 -13.44 -12.97
N GLU A 73 15.89 -13.56 -12.86
CA GLU A 73 15.02 -12.47 -12.38
C GLU A 73 15.37 -12.09 -10.93
N ALA A 74 15.67 -13.06 -10.08
CA ALA A 74 16.07 -12.84 -8.69
C ALA A 74 17.42 -12.11 -8.60
N GLU A 75 18.43 -12.53 -9.35
CA GLU A 75 19.73 -11.85 -9.40
C GLU A 75 19.60 -10.40 -9.88
N LYS A 76 18.75 -10.15 -10.87
CA LYS A 76 18.47 -8.79 -11.35
C LYS A 76 17.75 -7.97 -10.28
N ALA A 77 16.73 -8.52 -9.64
CA ALA A 77 15.97 -7.84 -8.59
C ALA A 77 16.85 -7.43 -7.41
N LEU A 78 17.76 -8.30 -6.97
CA LEU A 78 18.69 -8.00 -5.88
C LEU A 78 19.62 -6.82 -6.24
N LYS A 79 20.14 -6.78 -7.46
CA LYS A 79 20.98 -5.66 -7.94
C LYS A 79 20.22 -4.32 -7.99
N GLU A 80 18.91 -4.33 -8.18
CA GLU A 80 18.08 -3.12 -8.17
C GLU A 80 17.78 -2.62 -6.74
N LEU A 81 17.97 -3.47 -5.73
CA LEU A 81 17.66 -3.17 -4.32
C LEU A 81 18.90 -2.82 -3.47
N GLU A 82 20.11 -3.04 -4.01
CA GLU A 82 21.39 -2.62 -3.41
C GLU A 82 21.60 -1.10 -3.54
#